data_AF-A0AAP0RMI2-F1
#
_entry.id   AF-A0AAP0RMI2-F1
#
_cell.length_a   1.000
_cell.length_b   1.000
_cell.length_c   1.000
_cell.angle_alpha   90.00
_cell.angle_beta   90.00
_cell.angle_gamma   90.00
#
_symmetry.space_group_name_H-M   'P 1'
#
loop_
_entity.id
_entity.type
_entity.pdbx_description
1 polymer ?
#
loop_
_entity_poly.entity_id
_entity_poly.type
_entity_poly.pdbx_seq_one_letter_code
_entity_poly.pdbx_strand_id
1 'polypeptide(L)'
;MLDPLEVHLLDFPNIVIKGSELQLPFQACLKIEKFGDLILKATEPQMVLFNIYDDWLKSISSYTAFSRLILILRALHVNNEKAKMLLKPDKTIITEPHHIWPSLTDDQWMKVEVALRDLILSDYAKKNNVNTSALTQSEIRDIILGAEITPPSQQRQQIAEIEKQAKEASQLTAVTTRTTNVHGDELIVTTTSPYEQAAFGSKTDWRVRAISATNLYLRVNHIYVNSEDIKVKEIRCIAMPPQWGTHQQVHLPSALPEHEFLNDLEPLGWMHTQPNELPQLSPQDLTNHARILENNKQWDGEKCIILTCSFTPGSCSLTAYKLTPTGYEWGRVNKDTGSNPHGYLPTHYEKVQMLLSDRFLGFYMVPDTGPWNYNFMGVKHTVSMKYGIKLGTPREYYNEDHRPTHYLEFSNLEEGDTAEGDRDDTFS
;
A
#
# COMPACT_ATOMS: atom_id res chain seq x y z
N MET A 1 28.80 21.39 5.64
CA MET A 1 29.40 20.38 6.54
C MET A 1 30.92 20.40 6.49
N LEU A 2 31.57 20.57 5.33
CA LEU A 2 33.04 20.60 5.23
C LEU A 2 33.66 21.66 6.14
N ASP A 3 33.36 22.93 5.90
CA ASP A 3 33.94 24.09 6.60
C ASP A 3 33.75 24.04 8.14
N PRO A 4 32.57 23.69 8.69
CA PRO A 4 32.42 23.46 10.14
C PRO A 4 33.26 22.29 10.68
N LEU A 5 33.43 21.20 9.92
CA LEU A 5 34.25 20.07 10.33
C LEU A 5 35.75 20.40 10.25
N GLU A 6 36.18 21.17 9.26
CA GLU A 6 37.56 21.67 9.16
C GLU A 6 37.92 22.55 10.36
N VAL A 7 37.03 23.46 10.78
CA VAL A 7 37.21 24.29 11.98
C VAL A 7 37.22 23.46 13.27
N HIS A 8 36.37 22.43 13.39
CA HIS A 8 36.30 21.59 14.59
C HIS A 8 37.37 20.49 14.67
N LEU A 9 38.11 20.21 13.58
CA LEU A 9 39.12 19.15 13.53
C LEU A 9 40.57 19.67 13.35
N LEU A 10 40.82 20.96 13.61
CA LEU A 10 42.14 21.58 13.54
C LEU A 10 43.21 20.85 14.39
N ASP A 11 42.83 20.32 15.55
CA ASP A 11 43.71 19.55 16.44
C ASP A 11 44.05 18.13 15.90
N PHE A 12 43.42 17.71 14.79
CA PHE A 12 43.56 16.38 14.20
C PHE A 12 44.07 16.42 12.74
N PRO A 13 45.27 16.98 12.49
CA PRO A 13 45.77 17.28 11.13
C PRO A 13 45.96 16.07 10.19
N ASN A 14 45.84 14.85 10.70
CA ASN A 14 45.89 13.61 9.92
C ASN A 14 44.51 13.14 9.41
N ILE A 15 43.41 13.77 9.81
CA ILE A 15 42.05 13.41 9.36
C ILE A 15 41.77 14.08 8.01
N VAL A 16 41.67 13.28 6.95
CA VAL A 16 41.37 13.76 5.59
C VAL A 16 39.88 13.87 5.38
N ILE A 17 39.34 15.08 5.50
CA ILE A 17 37.95 15.41 5.17
C ILE A 17 37.77 15.43 3.64
N LYS A 18 36.68 14.86 3.13
CA LYS A 18 36.32 14.88 1.70
C LYS A 18 34.81 15.01 1.51
N GLY A 19 34.41 15.75 0.47
CA GLY A 19 33.07 15.63 -0.10
C GLY A 19 32.92 14.32 -0.88
N SER A 20 31.67 13.94 -1.16
CA SER A 20 31.33 12.83 -2.06
C SER A 20 30.42 13.35 -3.17
N GLU A 21 30.74 13.02 -4.41
CA GLU A 21 29.90 13.30 -5.59
C GLU A 21 28.69 12.35 -5.67
N LEU A 22 28.74 11.23 -4.93
CA LEU A 22 27.65 10.25 -4.83
C LEU A 22 26.65 10.67 -3.75
N GLN A 23 25.38 10.85 -4.12
CA GLN A 23 24.28 11.15 -3.20
C GLN A 23 23.80 9.87 -2.49
N LEU A 24 24.63 9.36 -1.57
CA LEU A 24 24.36 8.12 -0.83
C LEU A 24 23.12 8.26 0.09
N PRO A 25 22.24 7.24 0.16
CA PRO A 25 20.88 7.38 0.69
C PRO A 25 20.81 7.20 2.21
N PHE A 26 21.84 7.58 2.98
CA PHE A 26 21.91 7.30 4.43
C PHE A 26 20.77 7.92 5.25
N GLN A 27 20.15 9.01 4.77
CA GLN A 27 18.90 9.55 5.34
C GLN A 27 17.75 8.52 5.39
N ALA A 28 17.74 7.50 4.52
CA ALA A 28 16.74 6.45 4.53
C ALA A 28 16.86 5.50 5.73
N CYS A 29 17.97 5.50 6.48
CA CYS A 29 18.07 4.79 7.76
C CYS A 29 16.96 5.24 8.73
N LEU A 30 16.58 6.53 8.71
CA LEU A 30 15.52 7.07 9.56
C LEU A 30 14.12 6.51 9.24
N LYS A 31 13.94 5.80 8.11
CA LYS A 31 12.69 5.11 7.76
C LYS A 31 12.57 3.70 8.38
N ILE A 32 13.64 3.22 9.02
CA ILE A 32 13.69 1.91 9.71
C ILE A 32 13.11 2.10 11.13
N GLU A 33 12.08 1.34 11.48
CA GLU A 33 11.37 1.46 12.76
C GLU A 33 12.32 1.45 13.97
N LYS A 34 13.31 0.54 13.99
CA LYS A 34 14.27 0.41 15.09
C LYS A 34 15.05 1.70 15.41
N PHE A 35 15.30 2.53 14.40
CA PHE A 35 15.96 3.84 14.59
C PHE A 35 14.94 4.96 14.83
N GLY A 36 13.82 4.97 14.12
CA GLY A 36 12.74 5.94 14.34
C GLY A 36 12.18 5.91 15.76
N ASP A 37 11.83 4.72 16.26
CA ASP A 37 11.34 4.50 17.62
C ASP A 37 12.34 4.95 18.68
N LEU A 38 13.63 4.67 18.47
CA LEU A 38 14.70 5.03 19.41
C LEU A 38 14.87 6.55 19.50
N ILE A 39 14.82 7.24 18.36
CA ILE A 39 14.90 8.71 18.28
C ILE A 39 13.66 9.35 18.92
N LEU A 40 12.46 8.84 18.63
CA LEU A 40 11.20 9.36 19.17
C LEU A 40 11.03 9.13 20.69
N LYS A 41 11.73 8.13 21.26
CA LYS A 41 11.71 7.81 22.70
C LYS A 41 12.88 8.42 23.48
N ALA A 42 13.80 9.13 22.82
CA ALA A 42 14.95 9.74 23.47
C ALA A 42 14.55 11.01 24.27
N THR A 43 14.74 10.97 25.59
CA THR A 43 14.49 12.12 26.49
C THR A 43 15.70 13.04 26.67
N GLU A 44 16.90 12.58 26.29
CA GLU A 44 18.16 13.31 26.41
C GLU A 44 19.13 12.97 25.26
N PRO A 45 20.17 13.81 25.00
CA PRO A 45 21.18 13.52 23.99
C PRO A 45 22.03 12.29 24.37
N GLN A 46 21.96 11.24 23.56
CA GLN A 46 22.65 9.97 23.80
C GLN A 46 23.38 9.47 22.54
N MET A 47 24.48 8.73 22.75
CA MET A 47 25.21 8.02 21.69
C MET A 47 24.84 6.54 21.74
N VAL A 48 24.36 5.97 20.62
CA VAL A 48 23.94 4.57 20.55
C VAL A 48 24.68 3.86 19.42
N LEU A 49 25.35 2.76 19.76
CA LEU A 49 26.17 1.98 18.83
C LEU A 49 25.34 0.88 18.14
N PHE A 50 25.49 0.76 16.82
CA PHE A 50 24.87 -0.27 16.00
C PHE A 50 25.86 -0.83 14.98
N ASN A 51 25.77 -2.14 14.68
CA ASN A 51 26.41 -2.73 13.52
C ASN A 51 25.40 -2.78 12.36
N ILE A 52 25.54 -1.88 11.38
CA ILE A 52 24.58 -1.73 10.26
C ILE A 52 24.55 -2.93 9.29
N TYR A 53 25.50 -3.86 9.39
CA TYR A 53 25.55 -5.11 8.61
C TYR A 53 25.05 -6.33 9.37
N ASP A 54 24.58 -6.18 10.61
CA ASP A 54 24.20 -7.29 11.51
C ASP A 54 25.29 -8.36 11.57
N ASP A 55 25.11 -9.51 10.91
CA ASP A 55 26.09 -10.58 10.84
C ASP A 55 26.56 -10.97 9.43
N TRP A 56 26.20 -10.19 8.40
CA TRP A 56 26.50 -10.49 6.98
C TRP A 56 27.99 -10.74 6.70
N LEU A 57 28.89 -10.12 7.48
CA LEU A 57 30.34 -10.32 7.36
C LEU A 57 30.82 -11.74 7.71
N LYS A 58 29.93 -12.63 8.15
CA LYS A 58 30.17 -14.08 8.26
C LYS A 58 30.17 -14.79 6.90
N SER A 59 29.29 -14.40 5.96
CA SER A 59 29.11 -15.07 4.66
C SER A 59 29.61 -14.24 3.47
N ILE A 60 29.58 -12.91 3.54
CA ILE A 60 29.93 -12.02 2.42
C ILE A 60 30.99 -10.97 2.76
N SER A 61 31.70 -10.49 1.74
CA SER A 61 32.73 -9.46 1.88
C SER A 61 32.15 -8.11 2.34
N SER A 62 32.98 -7.26 2.95
CA SER A 62 32.60 -5.89 3.33
C SER A 62 32.17 -5.03 2.14
N TYR A 63 32.72 -5.26 0.95
CA TYR A 63 32.27 -4.63 -0.30
C TYR A 63 30.84 -5.05 -0.66
N THR A 64 30.57 -6.36 -0.62
CA THR A 64 29.24 -6.93 -0.88
C THR A 64 28.22 -6.44 0.15
N ALA A 65 28.58 -6.41 1.43
CA ALA A 65 27.73 -5.94 2.52
C ALA A 65 27.40 -4.45 2.38
N PHE A 66 28.36 -3.62 1.96
CA PHE A 66 28.12 -2.21 1.64
C PHE A 66 27.19 -2.06 0.42
N SER A 67 27.40 -2.84 -0.65
CA SER A 67 26.51 -2.83 -1.82
C SER A 67 25.07 -3.25 -1.47
N ARG A 68 24.89 -4.31 -0.65
CA ARG A 68 23.59 -4.73 -0.10
C ARG A 68 22.95 -3.58 0.69
N LEU A 69 23.69 -2.95 1.60
CA LEU A 69 23.20 -1.83 2.41
C LEU A 69 22.73 -0.64 1.54
N ILE A 70 23.56 -0.17 0.59
CA ILE A 70 23.20 0.96 -0.27
C ILE A 70 22.00 0.62 -1.16
N LEU A 71 21.89 -0.62 -1.65
CA LEU A 71 20.75 -1.09 -2.42
C LEU A 71 19.44 -1.03 -1.60
N ILE A 72 19.46 -1.55 -0.37
CA ILE A 72 18.30 -1.53 0.53
C ILE A 72 17.91 -0.08 0.89
N LEU A 73 18.89 0.76 1.26
CA LEU A 73 18.64 2.15 1.61
C LEU A 73 18.16 2.98 0.41
N ARG A 74 18.63 2.72 -0.82
CA ARG A 74 18.11 3.36 -2.04
C ARG A 74 16.67 2.93 -2.32
N ALA A 75 16.35 1.65 -2.14
CA ALA A 75 14.98 1.15 -2.29
C ALA A 75 14.03 1.76 -1.24
N LEU A 76 14.44 1.84 0.03
CA LEU A 76 13.68 2.53 1.10
C LEU A 76 13.54 4.04 0.84
N HIS A 77 14.54 4.67 0.23
CA HIS A 77 14.45 6.06 -0.21
C HIS A 77 13.38 6.23 -1.30
N VAL A 78 13.46 5.42 -2.37
CA VAL A 78 12.59 5.43 -3.56
C VAL A 78 11.14 5.04 -3.26
N ASN A 79 10.90 3.91 -2.60
CA ASN A 79 9.57 3.43 -2.25
C ASN A 79 9.62 2.60 -0.96
N ASN A 80 9.44 3.29 0.17
CA ASN A 80 9.55 2.74 1.53
C ASN A 80 8.66 1.49 1.73
N GLU A 81 7.40 1.57 1.32
CA GLU A 81 6.39 0.50 1.52
C GLU A 81 6.76 -0.78 0.74
N LYS A 82 7.11 -0.64 -0.56
CA LYS A 82 7.51 -1.79 -1.37
C LYS A 82 8.86 -2.36 -0.93
N ALA A 83 9.81 -1.53 -0.54
CA ALA A 83 11.09 -2.00 -0.01
C ALA A 83 10.91 -2.79 1.30
N LYS A 84 10.08 -2.31 2.24
CA LYS A 84 9.73 -3.07 3.47
C LYS A 84 9.04 -4.40 3.16
N MET A 85 8.11 -4.42 2.21
CA MET A 85 7.44 -5.64 1.75
C MET A 85 8.42 -6.66 1.13
N LEU A 86 9.37 -6.19 0.30
CA LEU A 86 10.38 -7.06 -0.32
C LEU A 86 11.41 -7.59 0.71
N LEU A 87 11.71 -6.84 1.76
CA LEU A 87 12.57 -7.30 2.86
C LEU A 87 11.90 -8.37 3.72
N LYS A 88 10.57 -8.34 3.89
CA LYS A 88 9.79 -9.30 4.69
C LYS A 88 8.72 -10.01 3.82
N PRO A 89 9.12 -10.92 2.91
CA PRO A 89 8.22 -11.56 1.96
C PRO A 89 7.31 -12.64 2.59
N ASP A 90 7.62 -13.12 3.79
CA ASP A 90 6.80 -14.07 4.55
C ASP A 90 6.83 -13.73 6.06
N LYS A 91 5.75 -14.07 6.77
CA LYS A 91 5.58 -13.86 8.22
C LYS A 91 6.50 -14.77 9.06
N THR A 92 6.99 -15.87 8.50
CA THR A 92 7.97 -16.75 9.16
C THR A 92 9.33 -16.07 9.36
N ILE A 93 9.65 -15.04 8.57
CA ILE A 93 10.94 -14.36 8.59
C ILE A 93 10.94 -13.30 9.70
N ILE A 94 11.66 -13.58 10.77
CA ILE A 94 11.85 -12.68 11.90
C ILE A 94 13.05 -11.74 11.71
N THR A 95 13.03 -10.61 12.41
CA THR A 95 14.22 -9.78 12.70
C THR A 95 14.59 -10.05 14.15
N GLU A 96 15.83 -10.47 14.41
CA GLU A 96 16.26 -10.74 15.78
C GLU A 96 16.35 -9.44 16.62
N PRO A 97 16.10 -9.47 17.94
CA PRO A 97 16.02 -8.25 18.75
C PRO A 97 17.26 -7.35 18.71
N HIS A 98 18.44 -7.93 18.48
CA HIS A 98 19.69 -7.19 18.34
C HIS A 98 19.98 -6.76 16.88
N HIS A 99 19.48 -7.48 15.87
CA HIS A 99 19.62 -7.16 14.44
C HIS A 99 18.70 -6.03 13.94
N ILE A 100 19.05 -5.45 12.80
CA ILE A 100 18.32 -4.37 12.12
C ILE A 100 17.51 -4.94 10.95
N TRP A 101 18.07 -5.92 10.24
CA TRP A 101 17.52 -6.54 9.05
C TRP A 101 16.87 -7.90 9.35
N PRO A 102 15.98 -8.42 8.49
CA PRO A 102 15.39 -9.73 8.66
C PRO A 102 16.44 -10.84 8.47
N SER A 103 16.37 -11.91 9.29
CA SER A 103 17.31 -13.02 9.23
C SER A 103 16.98 -13.92 8.02
N LEU A 104 17.67 -13.66 6.90
CA LEU A 104 17.49 -14.32 5.60
C LEU A 104 18.74 -15.16 5.24
N THR A 105 18.53 -16.30 4.58
CA THR A 105 19.60 -17.07 3.93
C THR A 105 20.16 -16.33 2.71
N ASP A 106 21.38 -16.67 2.27
CA ASP A 106 22.00 -16.02 1.11
C ASP A 106 21.17 -16.20 -0.20
N ASP A 107 20.49 -17.34 -0.37
CA ASP A 107 19.55 -17.57 -1.49
C ASP A 107 18.29 -16.69 -1.43
N GLN A 108 17.83 -16.36 -0.22
CA GLN A 108 16.74 -15.39 -0.04
C GLN A 108 17.25 -13.97 -0.27
N TRP A 109 18.44 -13.62 0.24
CA TRP A 109 19.08 -12.33 -0.02
C TRP A 109 19.26 -12.07 -1.52
N MET A 110 19.76 -13.04 -2.30
CA MET A 110 19.89 -12.87 -3.77
C MET A 110 18.55 -12.52 -4.45
N LYS A 111 17.45 -13.14 -4.03
CA LYS A 111 16.10 -12.86 -4.57
C LYS A 111 15.61 -11.47 -4.15
N VAL A 112 15.85 -11.08 -2.90
CA VAL A 112 15.49 -9.76 -2.36
C VAL A 112 16.32 -8.65 -3.01
N GLU A 113 17.64 -8.84 -3.18
CA GLU A 113 18.53 -7.89 -3.86
C GLU A 113 18.08 -7.65 -5.32
N VAL A 114 17.75 -8.71 -6.07
CA VAL A 114 17.18 -8.59 -7.42
C VAL A 114 15.89 -7.77 -7.40
N ALA A 115 14.94 -8.08 -6.52
CA ALA A 115 13.67 -7.35 -6.45
C ALA A 115 13.83 -5.87 -6.02
N LEU A 116 14.75 -5.56 -5.10
CA LEU A 116 15.05 -4.19 -4.67
C LEU A 116 15.74 -3.38 -5.77
N ARG A 117 16.66 -3.99 -6.53
CA ARG A 117 17.26 -3.38 -7.72
C ARG A 117 16.19 -3.07 -8.77
N ASP A 118 15.35 -4.05 -9.08
CA ASP A 118 14.36 -3.92 -10.15
C ASP A 118 13.25 -2.93 -9.76
N LEU A 119 12.96 -2.75 -8.46
CA LEU A 119 12.14 -1.66 -7.92
C LEU A 119 12.75 -0.27 -8.17
N ILE A 120 14.05 -0.09 -7.88
CA ILE A 120 14.77 1.18 -8.11
C ILE A 120 14.82 1.52 -9.61
N LEU A 121 15.19 0.55 -10.45
CA LEU A 121 15.27 0.75 -11.89
C LEU A 121 13.89 1.02 -12.51
N SER A 122 12.82 0.41 -11.99
CA SER A 122 11.44 0.69 -12.43
C SER A 122 10.97 2.10 -12.09
N ASP A 123 11.43 2.69 -10.98
CA ASP A 123 11.13 4.08 -10.62
C ASP A 123 11.93 5.07 -11.49
N TYR A 124 13.23 4.83 -11.66
CA TYR A 124 14.08 5.63 -12.56
C TYR A 124 13.55 5.62 -14.00
N ALA A 125 13.18 4.44 -14.51
CA ALA A 125 12.60 4.25 -15.84
C ALA A 125 11.33 5.09 -16.05
N LYS A 126 10.42 5.11 -15.06
CA LYS A 126 9.18 5.88 -15.11
C LYS A 126 9.40 7.39 -15.00
N LYS A 127 10.35 7.83 -14.17
CA LYS A 127 10.67 9.27 -14.01
C LYS A 127 11.35 9.86 -15.24
N ASN A 128 12.13 9.07 -15.97
CA ASN A 128 12.93 9.53 -17.12
C ASN A 128 12.37 9.10 -18.49
N ASN A 129 11.28 8.32 -18.54
CA ASN A 129 10.74 7.68 -19.75
C ASN A 129 11.80 6.86 -20.52
N VAL A 130 12.43 5.93 -19.80
CA VAL A 130 13.54 5.08 -20.29
C VAL A 130 13.18 3.60 -20.12
N ASN A 131 13.43 2.78 -21.15
CA ASN A 131 13.35 1.33 -21.01
C ASN A 131 14.55 0.79 -20.17
N THR A 132 14.28 0.00 -19.12
CA THR A 132 15.32 -0.56 -18.24
C THR A 132 16.32 -1.46 -18.96
N SER A 133 15.92 -2.12 -20.07
CA SER A 133 16.83 -2.95 -20.87
C SER A 133 17.90 -2.15 -21.62
N ALA A 134 17.76 -0.83 -21.73
CA ALA A 134 18.72 0.06 -22.40
C ALA A 134 19.83 0.59 -21.46
N LEU A 135 19.82 0.17 -20.19
CA LEU A 135 20.78 0.56 -19.16
C LEU A 135 21.93 -0.47 -19.03
N THR A 136 23.16 0.03 -18.98
CA THR A 136 24.38 -0.76 -18.77
C THR A 136 24.64 -1.04 -17.29
N GLN A 137 25.54 -1.98 -16.99
CA GLN A 137 25.95 -2.31 -15.62
C GLN A 137 26.72 -1.18 -14.90
N SER A 138 27.23 -0.18 -15.63
CA SER A 138 27.67 1.10 -15.06
C SER A 138 26.48 1.98 -14.71
N GLU A 139 25.61 2.30 -15.67
CA GLU A 139 24.45 3.18 -15.44
C GLU A 139 23.52 2.64 -14.32
N ILE A 140 23.30 1.33 -14.25
CA ILE A 140 22.57 0.66 -13.15
C ILE A 140 23.25 0.90 -11.79
N ARG A 141 24.57 0.75 -11.71
CA ARG A 141 25.36 0.99 -10.49
C ARG A 141 25.28 2.46 -10.09
N ASP A 142 25.40 3.35 -11.05
CA ASP A 142 25.46 4.80 -10.83
C ASP A 142 24.10 5.33 -10.36
N ILE A 143 22.98 4.81 -10.87
CA ILE A 143 21.61 5.04 -10.35
C ILE A 143 21.51 4.60 -8.87
N ILE A 144 22.03 3.41 -8.52
CA ILE A 144 21.95 2.88 -7.15
C ILE A 144 22.84 3.68 -6.18
N LEU A 145 24.04 4.07 -6.63
CA LEU A 145 24.95 4.94 -5.87
C LEU A 145 24.48 6.40 -5.80
N GLY A 146 23.58 6.82 -6.68
CA GLY A 146 23.03 8.18 -6.69
C GLY A 146 24.00 9.19 -7.29
N ALA A 147 24.67 8.81 -8.38
CA ALA A 147 25.36 9.75 -9.27
C ALA A 147 24.36 10.37 -10.26
N GLU A 148 24.68 11.57 -10.76
CA GLU A 148 23.92 12.19 -11.85
C GLU A 148 24.30 11.53 -13.18
N ILE A 149 23.33 10.89 -13.85
CA ILE A 149 23.52 10.26 -15.16
C ILE A 149 22.58 10.85 -16.21
N THR A 150 23.06 10.95 -17.45
CA THR A 150 22.20 11.32 -18.59
C THR A 150 21.36 10.13 -19.03
N PRO A 151 20.04 10.27 -19.21
CA PRO A 151 19.19 9.21 -19.77
C PRO A 151 19.67 8.69 -21.14
N PRO A 152 19.61 7.37 -21.42
CA PRO A 152 20.05 6.81 -22.69
C PRO A 152 19.18 7.26 -23.87
N SER A 153 19.82 7.56 -25.01
CA SER A 153 19.16 8.09 -26.20
C SER A 153 18.13 7.13 -26.81
N GLN A 154 17.10 7.68 -27.47
CA GLN A 154 16.00 6.92 -28.07
C GLN A 154 16.49 5.82 -29.04
N GLN A 155 17.53 6.10 -29.83
CA GLN A 155 18.15 5.11 -30.74
C GLN A 155 18.70 3.89 -29.98
N ARG A 156 19.32 4.09 -28.81
CA ARG A 156 19.81 2.99 -27.96
C ARG A 156 18.66 2.19 -27.36
N GLN A 157 17.57 2.86 -26.98
CA GLN A 157 16.37 2.20 -26.45
C GLN A 157 15.72 1.29 -27.50
N GLN A 158 15.61 1.75 -28.76
CA GLN A 158 15.11 0.95 -29.88
C GLN A 158 15.98 -0.29 -30.15
N ILE A 159 17.31 -0.17 -30.12
CA ILE A 159 18.24 -1.30 -30.31
C ILE A 159 18.04 -2.34 -29.18
N ALA A 160 17.97 -1.90 -27.92
CA ALA A 160 17.77 -2.79 -26.77
C ALA A 160 16.41 -3.48 -26.77
N GLU A 161 15.39 -2.89 -27.38
CA GLU A 161 14.07 -3.49 -27.57
C GLU A 161 14.08 -4.57 -28.66
N ILE A 162 14.75 -4.33 -29.79
CA ILE A 162 14.95 -5.32 -30.86
C ILE A 162 15.77 -6.52 -30.37
N GLU A 163 16.88 -6.28 -29.64
CA GLU A 163 17.68 -7.36 -29.05
C GLU A 163 16.89 -8.20 -28.03
N LYS A 164 16.01 -7.56 -27.25
CA LYS A 164 15.13 -8.26 -26.31
C LYS A 164 14.15 -9.16 -27.06
N GLN A 165 13.45 -8.64 -28.08
CA GLN A 165 12.53 -9.43 -28.90
C GLN A 165 13.24 -10.61 -29.59
N ALA A 166 14.47 -10.42 -30.06
CA ALA A 166 15.27 -11.50 -30.65
C ALA A 166 15.67 -12.60 -29.65
N LYS A 167 15.87 -12.26 -28.37
CA LYS A 167 16.12 -13.24 -27.29
C LYS A 167 14.84 -13.96 -26.86
N GLU A 168 13.73 -13.26 -26.73
CA GLU A 168 12.44 -13.86 -26.39
C GLU A 168 11.97 -14.80 -27.51
N ALA A 169 12.23 -14.46 -28.78
CA ALA A 169 11.97 -15.33 -29.92
C ALA A 169 12.85 -16.60 -29.96
N SER A 170 14.09 -16.57 -29.46
CA SER A 170 14.98 -17.74 -29.49
C SER A 170 14.76 -18.72 -28.32
N GLN A 171 14.03 -18.32 -27.27
CA GLN A 171 13.63 -19.21 -26.18
C GLN A 171 12.36 -20.03 -26.45
N LEU A 172 11.69 -19.84 -27.60
CA LEU A 172 10.51 -20.61 -28.01
C LEU A 172 10.88 -21.99 -28.57
N THR A 173 11.47 -22.86 -27.73
CA THR A 173 11.59 -24.30 -28.01
C THR A 173 10.40 -25.03 -27.38
N ALA A 174 9.40 -25.39 -28.19
CA ALA A 174 8.19 -26.05 -27.69
C ALA A 174 8.49 -27.45 -27.12
N VAL A 175 7.98 -27.73 -25.92
CA VAL A 175 8.11 -29.05 -25.27
C VAL A 175 6.89 -29.91 -25.59
N THR A 176 7.08 -30.94 -26.41
CA THR A 176 6.07 -31.95 -26.70
C THR A 176 6.08 -33.02 -25.60
N THR A 177 5.01 -33.11 -24.83
CA THR A 177 4.86 -34.16 -23.81
C THR A 177 3.90 -35.24 -24.31
N ARG A 178 4.38 -36.49 -24.39
CA ARG A 178 3.58 -37.68 -24.72
C ARG A 178 3.18 -38.39 -23.42
N THR A 179 1.89 -38.63 -23.23
CA THR A 179 1.32 -39.40 -22.11
C THR A 179 0.19 -40.30 -22.62
N THR A 180 -0.14 -41.36 -21.89
CA THR A 180 -1.27 -42.24 -22.22
C THR A 180 -2.39 -42.11 -21.20
N ASN A 181 -3.64 -42.12 -21.68
CA ASN A 181 -4.81 -42.16 -20.79
C ASN A 181 -5.03 -43.59 -20.25
N VAL A 182 -5.87 -43.76 -19.21
CA VAL A 182 -6.18 -45.06 -18.59
C VAL A 182 -6.86 -46.09 -19.52
N HIS A 183 -7.23 -45.69 -20.75
CA HIS A 183 -7.74 -46.57 -21.80
C HIS A 183 -6.70 -46.94 -22.88
N GLY A 184 -5.47 -46.43 -22.78
CA GLY A 184 -4.33 -46.80 -23.64
C GLY A 184 -4.02 -45.82 -24.79
N ASP A 185 -4.89 -44.85 -25.06
CA ASP A 185 -4.68 -43.88 -26.15
C ASP A 185 -3.53 -42.90 -25.86
N GLU A 186 -2.68 -42.65 -26.86
CA GLU A 186 -1.58 -41.68 -26.78
C GLU A 186 -2.07 -40.22 -26.95
N LEU A 187 -1.92 -39.42 -25.90
CA LEU A 187 -2.07 -37.98 -25.93
C LEU A 187 -0.70 -37.32 -26.13
N ILE A 188 -0.52 -36.65 -27.27
CA ILE A 188 0.63 -35.79 -27.57
C ILE A 188 0.20 -34.34 -27.34
N VAL A 189 0.64 -33.74 -26.24
CA VAL A 189 0.34 -32.34 -25.89
C VAL A 189 1.53 -31.47 -26.23
N THR A 190 1.33 -30.53 -27.17
CA THR A 190 2.31 -29.53 -27.57
C THR A 190 1.97 -28.20 -26.93
N THR A 191 2.58 -27.87 -25.78
CA THR A 191 2.33 -26.61 -25.08
C THR A 191 3.30 -25.53 -25.60
N THR A 192 2.76 -24.45 -26.15
CA THR A 192 3.55 -23.42 -26.86
C THR A 192 3.74 -22.10 -26.10
N SER A 193 3.19 -21.96 -24.88
CA SER A 193 3.37 -20.75 -24.07
C SER A 193 3.25 -20.99 -22.55
N PRO A 194 4.15 -20.43 -21.72
CA PRO A 194 3.97 -20.36 -20.27
C PRO A 194 2.76 -19.51 -19.82
N TYR A 195 2.21 -18.68 -20.71
CA TYR A 195 1.15 -17.72 -20.38
C TYR A 195 -0.12 -18.39 -19.85
N GLU A 196 -0.49 -19.56 -20.38
CA GLU A 196 -1.71 -20.26 -19.97
C GLU A 196 -1.60 -20.88 -18.57
N GLN A 197 -0.38 -21.20 -18.08
CA GLN A 197 -0.18 -21.65 -16.70
C GLN A 197 -0.31 -20.53 -15.67
N ALA A 198 -0.14 -19.26 -16.06
CA ALA A 198 -0.38 -18.11 -15.18
C ALA A 198 -1.87 -17.72 -15.08
N ALA A 199 -2.72 -18.18 -16.00
CA ALA A 199 -4.02 -17.58 -16.29
C ALA A 199 -5.22 -18.13 -15.50
N PHE A 200 -5.02 -18.92 -14.43
CA PHE A 200 -6.13 -19.36 -13.55
C PHE A 200 -5.86 -19.33 -12.03
N GLY A 201 -4.92 -18.47 -11.60
CA GLY A 201 -4.64 -18.23 -10.18
C GLY A 201 -5.62 -17.25 -9.50
N SER A 202 -6.94 -17.50 -9.54
CA SER A 202 -7.96 -16.54 -9.06
C SER A 202 -8.07 -16.37 -7.54
N LYS A 203 -7.14 -16.92 -6.75
CA LYS A 203 -6.99 -16.56 -5.33
C LYS A 203 -6.46 -15.13 -5.23
N THR A 204 -7.36 -14.19 -4.96
CA THR A 204 -7.01 -12.80 -4.67
C THR A 204 -6.00 -12.78 -3.53
N ASP A 205 -4.81 -12.22 -3.79
CA ASP A 205 -3.74 -12.18 -2.78
C ASP A 205 -4.04 -11.13 -1.70
N TRP A 206 -4.91 -11.53 -0.79
CA TRP A 206 -5.24 -10.78 0.41
C TRP A 206 -4.09 -10.80 1.42
N ARG A 207 -3.13 -11.74 1.32
CA ARG A 207 -2.01 -11.88 2.25
C ARG A 207 -0.99 -10.77 2.03
N VAL A 208 -0.54 -10.57 0.79
CA VAL A 208 0.31 -9.43 0.42
C VAL A 208 -0.39 -8.11 0.69
N ARG A 209 -1.71 -8.01 0.44
CA ARG A 209 -2.49 -6.80 0.78
C ARG A 209 -2.64 -6.58 2.29
N ALA A 210 -2.73 -7.63 3.11
CA ALA A 210 -2.77 -7.52 4.57
C ALA A 210 -1.41 -7.07 5.13
N ILE A 211 -0.30 -7.64 4.64
CA ILE A 211 1.07 -7.20 4.98
C ILE A 211 1.33 -5.75 4.52
N SER A 212 0.73 -5.35 3.40
CA SER A 212 0.72 -3.93 2.98
C SER A 212 -0.08 -3.05 3.96
N ALA A 213 -1.23 -3.54 4.44
CA ALA A 213 -2.14 -2.77 5.29
C ALA A 213 -1.55 -2.43 6.67
N THR A 214 -0.71 -3.30 7.25
CA THR A 214 -0.03 -3.00 8.53
C THR A 214 0.91 -1.79 8.45
N ASN A 215 1.28 -1.36 7.25
CA ASN A 215 2.16 -0.19 7.01
C ASN A 215 1.38 1.11 6.74
N LEU A 216 0.04 1.09 6.72
CA LEU A 216 -0.77 2.28 6.37
C LEU A 216 -0.57 3.47 7.32
N TYR A 217 -0.23 3.23 8.59
CA TYR A 217 0.09 4.29 9.55
C TYR A 217 1.32 5.13 9.12
N LEU A 218 2.22 4.60 8.28
CA LEU A 218 3.35 5.37 7.77
C LEU A 218 2.92 6.54 6.86
N ARG A 219 1.70 6.51 6.32
CA ARG A 219 1.14 7.56 5.44
C ARG A 219 0.60 8.77 6.21
N VAL A 220 0.22 8.62 7.49
CA VAL A 220 -0.32 9.76 8.28
C VAL A 220 0.75 10.75 8.73
N ASN A 221 2.04 10.45 8.47
CA ASN A 221 3.14 11.42 8.64
C ASN A 221 3.08 12.57 7.63
N HIS A 222 2.42 12.37 6.49
CA HIS A 222 2.36 13.32 5.38
C HIS A 222 0.92 13.40 4.86
N ILE A 223 0.11 14.22 5.52
CA ILE A 223 -1.29 14.47 5.15
C ILE A 223 -1.39 15.81 4.42
N TYR A 224 -1.89 15.79 3.18
CA TYR A 224 -2.14 17.00 2.40
C TYR A 224 -3.60 17.41 2.52
N VAL A 225 -3.82 18.71 2.74
CA VAL A 225 -5.12 19.34 2.99
C VAL A 225 -5.22 20.62 2.16
N ASN A 226 -6.40 20.91 1.63
CA ASN A 226 -6.67 22.09 0.81
C ASN A 226 -7.68 23.00 1.55
N SER A 227 -7.37 24.30 1.68
CA SER A 227 -8.09 25.20 2.59
C SER A 227 -8.10 26.66 2.13
N GLU A 228 -9.27 27.26 2.26
CA GLU A 228 -9.56 28.71 2.26
C GLU A 228 -10.56 28.94 3.45
N ASP A 229 -11.26 30.07 3.58
CA ASP A 229 -12.14 30.41 4.75
C ASP A 229 -13.54 30.92 4.26
N ILE A 230 -14.66 31.05 5.01
CA ILE A 230 -14.92 30.94 6.45
C ILE A 230 -16.26 30.23 6.77
N LYS A 231 -16.25 29.13 7.54
CA LYS A 231 -17.27 28.71 8.56
C LYS A 231 -16.95 27.31 9.11
N VAL A 232 -16.72 27.18 10.41
CA VAL A 232 -16.24 25.92 11.02
C VAL A 232 -17.39 25.00 11.46
N LYS A 233 -17.27 23.71 11.12
CA LYS A 233 -18.00 22.59 11.72
C LYS A 233 -17.00 21.57 12.28
N GLU A 234 -17.36 20.86 13.34
CA GLU A 234 -16.48 19.91 14.04
C GLU A 234 -16.96 18.46 13.86
N ILE A 235 -16.10 17.57 13.36
CA ILE A 235 -16.42 16.14 13.20
C ILE A 235 -16.18 15.43 14.54
N ARG A 236 -17.26 15.28 15.33
CA ARG A 236 -17.24 14.63 16.66
C ARG A 236 -17.28 13.10 16.61
N CYS A 237 -17.90 12.52 15.58
CA CYS A 237 -18.17 11.09 15.48
C CYS A 237 -17.96 10.57 14.05
N ILE A 238 -17.38 9.37 13.91
CA ILE A 238 -17.40 8.58 12.67
C ILE A 238 -18.15 7.26 12.94
N ALA A 239 -19.31 7.10 12.32
CA ALA A 239 -20.05 5.85 12.34
C ALA A 239 -19.58 4.92 11.21
N MET A 240 -19.31 3.66 11.54
CA MET A 240 -18.85 2.62 10.62
C MET A 240 -20.00 1.65 10.35
N PRO A 241 -20.76 1.82 9.24
CA PRO A 241 -21.82 0.89 8.89
C PRO A 241 -21.25 -0.46 8.42
N PRO A 242 -22.06 -1.53 8.38
CA PRO A 242 -21.83 -2.67 7.50
C PRO A 242 -21.52 -2.18 6.08
N GLN A 243 -20.44 -2.63 5.46
CA GLN A 243 -20.04 -2.18 4.11
C GLN A 243 -19.10 -3.14 3.40
N TRP A 244 -19.01 -3.04 2.08
CA TRP A 244 -17.94 -3.64 1.27
C TRP A 244 -17.52 -2.67 0.16
N GLY A 245 -16.39 -2.92 -0.52
CA GLY A 245 -15.84 -1.96 -1.48
C GLY A 245 -15.16 -2.58 -2.68
N THR A 246 -15.08 -1.79 -3.75
CA THR A 246 -14.31 -2.08 -4.95
C THR A 246 -13.13 -1.10 -5.07
N HIS A 247 -12.35 -1.17 -6.15
CA HIS A 247 -11.34 -0.15 -6.45
C HIS A 247 -11.95 1.19 -6.95
N GLN A 248 -13.28 1.28 -7.10
CA GLN A 248 -13.98 2.44 -7.68
C GLN A 248 -15.04 3.07 -6.76
N GLN A 249 -15.71 2.27 -5.93
CA GLN A 249 -16.80 2.74 -5.06
C GLN A 249 -16.95 1.86 -3.80
N VAL A 250 -17.55 2.43 -2.76
CA VAL A 250 -17.99 1.73 -1.55
C VAL A 250 -19.50 1.43 -1.64
N HIS A 251 -19.91 0.26 -1.16
CA HIS A 251 -21.29 -0.17 -1.09
C HIS A 251 -21.77 -0.15 0.37
N LEU A 252 -22.82 0.64 0.61
CA LEU A 252 -23.43 0.87 1.93
C LEU A 252 -24.90 0.39 1.93
N PRO A 253 -25.46 0.02 3.10
CA PRO A 253 -26.90 -0.06 3.32
C PRO A 253 -27.59 1.29 3.15
N SER A 254 -28.89 1.27 2.84
CA SER A 254 -29.74 2.47 2.81
C SER A 254 -30.19 2.93 4.20
N ALA A 255 -30.08 2.08 5.23
CA ALA A 255 -30.32 2.46 6.61
C ALA A 255 -29.17 3.36 7.11
N LEU A 256 -29.51 4.44 7.82
CA LEU A 256 -28.55 5.32 8.48
C LEU A 256 -28.22 4.81 9.90
N PRO A 257 -27.06 5.21 10.46
CA PRO A 257 -26.73 4.94 11.86
C PRO A 257 -27.68 5.70 12.82
N GLU A 258 -28.39 4.96 13.68
CA GLU A 258 -29.28 5.50 14.72
C GLU A 258 -28.78 5.04 16.11
N HIS A 259 -28.56 5.98 17.03
CA HIS A 259 -28.18 5.71 18.43
C HIS A 259 -28.34 6.97 19.31
N GLU A 260 -28.54 6.81 20.62
CA GLU A 260 -28.74 7.92 21.57
C GLU A 260 -27.62 8.98 21.52
N PHE A 261 -26.35 8.56 21.54
CA PHE A 261 -25.17 9.42 21.34
C PHE A 261 -25.13 10.23 20.02
N LEU A 262 -26.00 9.95 19.04
CA LEU A 262 -26.11 10.73 17.81
C LEU A 262 -27.25 11.76 17.84
N ASN A 263 -28.15 11.72 18.82
CA ASN A 263 -29.33 12.59 18.87
C ASN A 263 -28.99 14.10 18.92
N ASP A 264 -27.86 14.45 19.56
CA ASP A 264 -27.37 15.83 19.68
C ASP A 264 -26.39 16.23 18.55
N LEU A 265 -26.22 15.39 17.52
CA LEU A 265 -25.27 15.60 16.41
C LEU A 265 -26.00 15.74 15.07
N GLU A 266 -25.55 16.69 14.23
CA GLU A 266 -26.03 16.81 12.85
C GLU A 266 -25.19 15.93 11.88
N PRO A 267 -25.80 15.27 10.88
CA PRO A 267 -25.08 14.49 9.89
C PRO A 267 -24.28 15.39 8.93
N LEU A 268 -22.95 15.33 9.00
CA LEU A 268 -22.06 16.16 8.19
C LEU A 268 -21.74 15.59 6.81
N GLY A 269 -22.21 14.38 6.48
CA GLY A 269 -21.91 13.70 5.23
C GLY A 269 -21.23 12.36 5.44
N TRP A 270 -20.35 11.97 4.51
CA TRP A 270 -19.63 10.69 4.53
C TRP A 270 -18.20 10.85 4.01
N MET A 271 -17.34 9.89 4.36
CA MET A 271 -15.95 9.82 3.88
C MET A 271 -15.59 8.41 3.42
N HIS A 272 -14.69 8.31 2.43
CA HIS A 272 -14.21 7.04 1.91
C HIS A 272 -12.76 7.13 1.42
N THR A 273 -12.06 6.00 1.41
CA THR A 273 -10.74 5.88 0.80
C THR A 273 -10.85 5.62 -0.70
N GLN A 274 -9.94 6.19 -1.50
CA GLN A 274 -9.77 5.86 -2.93
C GLN A 274 -8.31 5.48 -3.23
N PRO A 275 -8.06 4.51 -4.14
CA PRO A 275 -6.73 3.91 -4.34
C PRO A 275 -5.76 4.81 -5.13
N ASN A 276 -6.26 5.84 -5.80
CA ASN A 276 -5.48 6.85 -6.52
C ASN A 276 -6.09 8.22 -6.24
N GLU A 277 -5.29 9.28 -6.32
CA GLU A 277 -5.81 10.65 -6.28
C GLU A 277 -6.47 11.03 -7.62
N LEU A 278 -7.69 11.57 -7.55
CA LEU A 278 -8.47 12.01 -8.71
C LEU A 278 -8.50 13.55 -8.77
N PRO A 279 -8.34 14.18 -9.95
CA PRO A 279 -8.38 15.64 -10.09
C PRO A 279 -9.78 16.24 -9.85
N GLN A 280 -10.81 15.39 -9.96
CA GLN A 280 -12.23 15.70 -9.78
C GLN A 280 -12.87 14.65 -8.88
N LEU A 281 -14.00 14.99 -8.27
CA LEU A 281 -14.91 14.01 -7.63
C LEU A 281 -15.29 12.93 -8.67
N SER A 282 -15.54 11.69 -8.24
CA SER A 282 -16.02 10.67 -9.19
C SER A 282 -17.51 10.84 -9.51
N PRO A 283 -17.97 10.50 -10.74
CA PRO A 283 -19.40 10.46 -11.05
C PRO A 283 -20.18 9.47 -10.18
N GLN A 284 -19.54 8.39 -9.75
CA GLN A 284 -20.08 7.38 -8.84
C GLN A 284 -20.38 7.99 -7.47
N ASP A 285 -19.42 8.67 -6.85
CA ASP A 285 -19.58 9.27 -5.52
C ASP A 285 -20.62 10.40 -5.52
N LEU A 286 -20.65 11.21 -6.58
CA LEU A 286 -21.67 12.24 -6.79
C LEU A 286 -23.08 11.63 -6.92
N THR A 287 -23.22 10.57 -7.71
CA THR A 287 -24.48 9.84 -7.89
C THR A 287 -24.92 9.18 -6.57
N ASN A 288 -24.00 8.58 -5.83
CA ASN A 288 -24.28 7.91 -4.56
C ASN A 288 -24.68 8.93 -3.48
N HIS A 289 -23.99 10.07 -3.37
CA HIS A 289 -24.33 11.11 -2.40
C HIS A 289 -25.68 11.77 -2.71
N ALA A 290 -25.98 12.06 -3.99
CA ALA A 290 -27.29 12.58 -4.38
C ALA A 290 -28.43 11.61 -3.99
N ARG A 291 -28.24 10.29 -4.16
CA ARG A 291 -29.18 9.27 -3.70
C ARG A 291 -29.27 9.18 -2.17
N ILE A 292 -28.17 9.36 -1.43
CA ILE A 292 -28.21 9.40 0.04
C ILE A 292 -29.06 10.59 0.51
N LEU A 293 -28.85 11.78 -0.06
CA LEU A 293 -29.64 12.98 0.22
C LEU A 293 -31.13 12.80 -0.13
N GLU A 294 -31.43 12.26 -1.32
CA GLU A 294 -32.81 12.03 -1.78
C GLU A 294 -33.60 11.08 -0.86
N ASN A 295 -32.95 10.01 -0.37
CA ASN A 295 -33.58 9.05 0.55
C ASN A 295 -33.65 9.55 2.00
N ASN A 296 -32.78 10.48 2.41
CA ASN A 296 -32.62 10.87 3.82
C ASN A 296 -32.81 12.38 4.03
N LYS A 297 -34.07 12.81 4.17
CA LYS A 297 -34.46 14.22 4.42
C LYS A 297 -33.89 14.86 5.69
N GLN A 298 -33.24 14.07 6.55
CA GLN A 298 -32.49 14.53 7.72
C GLN A 298 -31.06 14.99 7.39
N TRP A 299 -30.57 14.74 6.17
CA TRP A 299 -29.32 15.29 5.65
C TRP A 299 -29.62 16.59 4.88
N ASP A 300 -28.83 17.62 5.16
CA ASP A 300 -28.97 18.95 4.55
C ASP A 300 -28.00 19.06 3.36
N GLY A 301 -28.54 19.09 2.14
CA GLY A 301 -27.74 19.14 0.90
C GLY A 301 -26.83 20.35 0.75
N GLU A 302 -27.04 21.44 1.50
CA GLU A 302 -26.14 22.61 1.51
C GLU A 302 -25.04 22.50 2.60
N LYS A 303 -25.08 21.46 3.45
CA LYS A 303 -24.13 21.27 4.57
C LYS A 303 -23.43 19.92 4.59
N CYS A 304 -24.01 18.89 4.00
CA CYS A 304 -23.41 17.56 3.93
C CYS A 304 -22.31 17.51 2.86
N ILE A 305 -21.22 16.81 3.16
CA ILE A 305 -20.07 16.69 2.25
C ILE A 305 -19.75 15.23 1.89
N ILE A 306 -18.93 15.11 0.85
CA ILE A 306 -18.19 13.90 0.47
C ILE A 306 -16.72 14.18 0.76
N LEU A 307 -16.05 13.37 1.57
CA LEU A 307 -14.62 13.51 1.83
C LEU A 307 -13.86 12.30 1.27
N THR A 308 -13.02 12.54 0.26
CA THR A 308 -12.16 11.52 -0.34
C THR A 308 -10.82 11.48 0.38
N CYS A 309 -10.37 10.28 0.76
CA CYS A 309 -9.03 10.02 1.26
C CYS A 309 -8.23 9.28 0.18
N SER A 310 -7.40 10.02 -0.55
CA SER A 310 -6.60 9.49 -1.65
C SER A 310 -5.28 8.94 -1.12
N PHE A 311 -4.95 7.71 -1.48
CA PHE A 311 -3.66 7.13 -1.12
C PHE A 311 -2.57 7.47 -2.14
N THR A 312 -1.47 8.04 -1.64
CA THR A 312 -0.25 8.33 -2.40
C THR A 312 0.95 7.59 -1.75
N PRO A 313 2.07 7.35 -2.47
CA PRO A 313 3.17 6.54 -1.93
C PRO A 313 3.85 7.20 -0.72
N GLY A 314 3.60 6.67 0.49
CA GLY A 314 4.10 7.24 1.75
C GLY A 314 3.31 8.45 2.29
N SER A 315 2.12 8.77 1.73
CA SER A 315 1.31 9.92 2.13
C SER A 315 -0.20 9.69 1.90
N CYS A 316 -1.05 10.62 2.34
CA CYS A 316 -2.43 10.68 1.91
C CYS A 316 -2.90 12.11 1.64
N SER A 317 -3.79 12.26 0.66
CA SER A 317 -4.37 13.55 0.25
C SER A 317 -5.86 13.53 0.58
N LEU A 318 -6.31 14.46 1.42
CA LEU A 318 -7.72 14.61 1.81
C LEU A 318 -8.36 15.73 0.97
N THR A 319 -9.57 15.51 0.47
CA THR A 319 -10.36 16.58 -0.19
C THR A 319 -11.84 16.41 0.11
N ALA A 320 -12.47 17.51 0.53
CA ALA A 320 -13.91 17.58 0.77
C ALA A 320 -14.63 18.24 -0.42
N TYR A 321 -15.86 17.80 -0.68
CA TYR A 321 -16.73 18.29 -1.75
C TYR A 321 -18.17 18.43 -1.25
N LYS A 322 -18.89 19.46 -1.72
CA LYS A 322 -20.35 19.61 -1.61
C LYS A 322 -20.93 19.48 -3.02
N LEU A 323 -22.16 18.99 -3.17
CA LEU A 323 -22.84 19.05 -4.45
C LEU A 323 -23.42 20.45 -4.70
N THR A 324 -23.42 20.90 -5.95
CA THR A 324 -24.24 22.05 -6.35
C THR A 324 -25.69 21.58 -6.58
N PRO A 325 -26.69 22.49 -6.55
CA PRO A 325 -28.07 22.12 -6.87
C PRO A 325 -28.21 21.41 -8.23
N THR A 326 -27.49 21.84 -9.26
CA THR A 326 -27.47 21.17 -10.57
C THR A 326 -26.84 19.77 -10.51
N GLY A 327 -25.81 19.58 -9.69
CA GLY A 327 -25.21 18.27 -9.47
C GLY A 327 -26.08 17.29 -8.71
N TYR A 328 -26.84 17.75 -7.70
CA TYR A 328 -27.87 16.95 -7.04
C TYR A 328 -28.95 16.50 -8.03
N GLU A 329 -29.47 17.44 -8.84
CA GLU A 329 -30.52 17.16 -9.83
C GLU A 329 -30.06 16.17 -10.91
N TRP A 330 -28.80 16.23 -11.36
CA TRP A 330 -28.20 15.24 -12.26
C TRP A 330 -27.97 13.89 -11.54
N GLY A 331 -27.45 13.93 -10.31
CA GLY A 331 -27.07 12.74 -9.54
C GLY A 331 -28.24 11.82 -9.19
N ARG A 332 -29.41 12.39 -8.85
CA ARG A 332 -30.63 11.59 -8.58
C ARG A 332 -31.19 10.90 -9.83
N VAL A 333 -31.08 11.52 -11.01
CA VAL A 333 -31.56 10.91 -12.27
C VAL A 333 -30.55 9.96 -12.91
N ASN A 334 -29.26 10.08 -12.58
CA ASN A 334 -28.23 9.25 -13.19
C ASN A 334 -28.42 7.76 -12.85
N LYS A 335 -28.40 6.93 -13.91
CA LYS A 335 -28.44 5.47 -13.86
C LYS A 335 -27.22 4.82 -14.53
N ASP A 336 -26.39 5.61 -15.21
CA ASP A 336 -25.15 5.12 -15.79
C ASP A 336 -24.09 4.97 -14.68
N THR A 337 -23.40 3.84 -14.71
CA THR A 337 -22.37 3.44 -13.73
C THR A 337 -20.96 3.42 -14.33
N GLY A 338 -20.83 3.68 -15.64
CA GLY A 338 -19.55 3.78 -16.33
C GLY A 338 -18.72 4.98 -15.85
N SER A 339 -17.42 4.99 -16.20
CA SER A 339 -16.47 6.00 -15.71
C SER A 339 -16.73 7.42 -16.22
N ASN A 340 -17.43 7.57 -17.37
CA ASN A 340 -17.69 8.84 -18.03
C ASN A 340 -19.18 8.94 -18.43
N PRO A 341 -20.11 9.04 -17.45
CA PRO A 341 -21.55 9.03 -17.72
C PRO A 341 -22.02 10.34 -18.37
N HIS A 342 -23.05 10.25 -19.21
CA HIS A 342 -23.46 11.37 -20.05
C HIS A 342 -23.94 12.59 -19.24
N GLY A 343 -23.46 13.77 -19.62
CA GLY A 343 -23.82 15.04 -18.98
C GLY A 343 -23.13 15.31 -17.64
N TYR A 344 -22.18 14.48 -17.21
CA TYR A 344 -21.36 14.79 -16.02
C TYR A 344 -20.47 16.03 -16.28
N LEU A 345 -20.49 17.00 -15.35
CA LEU A 345 -19.72 18.24 -15.45
C LEU A 345 -19.01 18.56 -14.12
N PRO A 346 -17.80 19.14 -14.13
CA PRO A 346 -17.12 19.60 -12.91
C PRO A 346 -17.88 20.67 -12.11
N THR A 347 -18.88 21.33 -12.69
CA THR A 347 -19.78 22.29 -12.03
C THR A 347 -20.90 21.64 -11.21
N HIS A 348 -20.96 20.29 -11.17
CA HIS A 348 -21.90 19.54 -10.34
C HIS A 348 -21.47 19.46 -8.85
N TYR A 349 -20.27 19.93 -8.51
CA TYR A 349 -19.77 19.97 -7.15
C TYR A 349 -18.89 21.20 -6.92
N GLU A 350 -18.72 21.56 -5.65
CA GLU A 350 -17.80 22.59 -5.15
C GLU A 350 -16.80 21.92 -4.21
N LYS A 351 -15.53 22.35 -4.22
CA LYS A 351 -14.57 21.92 -3.18
C LYS A 351 -14.88 22.64 -1.87
N VAL A 352 -14.82 21.91 -0.77
CA VAL A 352 -15.09 22.43 0.58
C VAL A 352 -13.81 22.48 1.38
N GLN A 353 -13.73 23.51 2.21
CA GLN A 353 -12.61 23.79 3.11
C GLN A 353 -12.62 22.77 4.24
N MET A 354 -11.45 22.24 4.60
CA MET A 354 -11.32 21.36 5.76
C MET A 354 -10.01 21.63 6.50
N LEU A 355 -10.01 21.40 7.80
CA LEU A 355 -8.87 21.57 8.69
C LEU A 355 -8.72 20.32 9.56
N LEU A 356 -7.47 19.96 9.87
CA LEU A 356 -7.17 18.93 10.86
C LEU A 356 -6.84 19.60 12.19
N SER A 357 -7.23 18.98 13.30
CA SER A 357 -6.90 19.46 14.63
C SER A 357 -6.58 18.32 15.59
N ASP A 358 -5.62 18.59 16.45
CA ASP A 358 -5.14 17.80 17.59
C ASP A 358 -5.84 18.17 18.91
N ARG A 359 -6.61 19.27 18.93
CA ARG A 359 -7.19 19.88 20.14
C ARG A 359 -8.37 19.12 20.74
N PHE A 360 -8.97 18.21 19.99
CA PHE A 360 -10.16 17.45 20.38
C PHE A 360 -10.09 16.04 19.78
N LEU A 361 -10.67 15.09 20.51
CA LEU A 361 -10.78 13.70 20.07
C LEU A 361 -12.22 13.41 19.67
N GLY A 362 -12.41 12.99 18.42
CA GLY A 362 -13.65 12.36 17.98
C GLY A 362 -13.73 10.91 18.44
N PHE A 363 -14.92 10.31 18.39
CA PHE A 363 -15.15 8.90 18.71
C PHE A 363 -15.65 8.10 17.50
N TYR A 364 -15.55 6.77 17.60
CA TYR A 364 -16.09 5.86 16.61
C TYR A 364 -17.34 5.14 17.13
N MET A 365 -18.26 4.88 16.21
CA MET A 365 -19.36 3.94 16.42
C MET A 365 -19.26 2.81 15.41
N VAL A 366 -19.48 1.58 15.87
CA VAL A 366 -19.33 0.33 15.10
C VAL A 366 -20.63 -0.47 15.17
N PRO A 367 -20.86 -1.46 14.29
CA PRO A 367 -22.08 -2.27 14.35
C PRO A 367 -22.23 -2.94 15.70
N ASP A 368 -23.46 -2.97 16.21
CA ASP A 368 -23.77 -3.68 17.45
C ASP A 368 -23.63 -5.20 17.27
N THR A 369 -23.91 -5.67 16.06
CA THR A 369 -24.00 -7.06 15.66
C THR A 369 -23.19 -7.31 14.38
N GLY A 370 -22.25 -8.26 14.46
CA GLY A 370 -21.36 -8.59 13.34
C GLY A 370 -20.23 -7.56 13.11
N PRO A 371 -19.42 -7.78 12.06
CA PRO A 371 -18.34 -6.88 11.67
C PRO A 371 -18.86 -5.65 10.90
N TRP A 372 -18.00 -4.65 10.69
CA TRP A 372 -18.28 -3.59 9.72
C TRP A 372 -17.86 -3.97 8.29
N ASN A 373 -16.79 -4.76 8.11
CA ASN A 373 -16.29 -5.14 6.80
C ASN A 373 -16.90 -6.46 6.31
N TYR A 374 -17.67 -6.39 5.23
CA TYR A 374 -18.29 -7.54 4.56
C TYR A 374 -17.54 -7.97 3.28
N ASN A 375 -16.33 -7.46 2.99
CA ASN A 375 -15.65 -7.75 1.74
C ASN A 375 -15.35 -9.25 1.48
N PHE A 376 -15.13 -10.04 2.54
CA PHE A 376 -14.99 -11.51 2.44
C PHE A 376 -16.29 -12.26 2.79
N MET A 377 -17.39 -11.53 3.01
CA MET A 377 -18.68 -12.02 3.48
C MET A 377 -19.84 -11.42 2.68
N GLY A 378 -19.59 -10.99 1.43
CA GLY A 378 -20.51 -10.12 0.66
C GLY A 378 -21.92 -10.68 0.48
N VAL A 379 -22.07 -12.00 0.43
CA VAL A 379 -23.37 -12.70 0.39
C VAL A 379 -24.26 -12.48 1.64
N LYS A 380 -23.68 -11.97 2.74
CA LYS A 380 -24.39 -11.60 3.98
C LYS A 380 -24.74 -10.11 4.07
N HIS A 381 -24.32 -9.29 3.10
CA HIS A 381 -24.61 -7.85 3.04
C HIS A 381 -25.70 -7.56 2.01
N THR A 382 -26.76 -6.87 2.40
CA THR A 382 -27.82 -6.41 1.48
C THR A 382 -28.08 -4.92 1.67
N VAL A 383 -28.39 -4.20 0.58
CA VAL A 383 -28.61 -2.74 0.63
C VAL A 383 -29.79 -2.37 1.53
N SER A 384 -30.77 -3.26 1.68
CA SER A 384 -31.94 -3.10 2.56
C SER A 384 -31.73 -3.61 4.00
N MET A 385 -30.52 -4.03 4.39
CA MET A 385 -30.26 -4.50 5.76
C MET A 385 -30.42 -3.38 6.79
N LYS A 386 -30.97 -3.73 7.95
CA LYS A 386 -30.90 -2.90 9.16
C LYS A 386 -29.75 -3.38 10.04
N TYR A 387 -29.17 -2.46 10.80
CA TYR A 387 -28.11 -2.72 11.76
C TYR A 387 -28.27 -1.75 12.94
N GLY A 388 -27.92 -2.18 14.15
CA GLY A 388 -27.67 -1.25 15.25
C GLY A 388 -26.20 -0.83 15.25
N ILE A 389 -25.88 0.17 16.05
CA ILE A 389 -24.49 0.59 16.32
C ILE A 389 -24.27 0.79 17.81
N LYS A 390 -23.00 0.75 18.23
CA LYS A 390 -22.54 0.98 19.60
C LYS A 390 -21.22 1.76 19.58
N LEU A 391 -20.89 2.40 20.70
CA LEU A 391 -19.58 3.00 20.91
C LEU A 391 -18.49 1.91 20.84
N GLY A 392 -17.44 2.13 20.06
CA GLY A 392 -16.32 1.17 19.97
C GLY A 392 -15.34 1.45 18.82
N THR A 393 -14.14 0.89 18.93
CA THR A 393 -13.08 1.06 17.92
C THR A 393 -13.30 0.11 16.74
N PRO A 394 -13.23 0.58 15.48
CA PRO A 394 -13.31 -0.30 14.32
C PRO A 394 -12.08 -1.22 14.25
N ARG A 395 -12.32 -2.52 14.08
CA ARG A 395 -11.28 -3.51 13.78
C ARG A 395 -10.65 -3.24 12.41
N GLU A 396 -9.38 -3.58 12.24
CA GLU A 396 -8.66 -3.40 10.97
C GLU A 396 -9.32 -4.13 9.80
N TYR A 397 -9.15 -3.63 8.57
CA TYR A 397 -9.77 -4.23 7.38
C TYR A 397 -9.55 -5.75 7.25
N TYR A 398 -8.33 -6.21 7.55
CA TYR A 398 -7.92 -7.63 7.50
C TYR A 398 -7.93 -8.34 8.87
N ASN A 399 -8.75 -7.88 9.82
CA ASN A 399 -8.98 -8.59 11.07
C ASN A 399 -9.74 -9.92 10.85
N GLU A 400 -9.63 -10.86 11.78
CA GLU A 400 -10.18 -12.21 11.64
C GLU A 400 -11.71 -12.27 11.59
N ASP A 401 -12.41 -11.45 12.39
CA ASP A 401 -13.86 -11.26 12.37
C ASP A 401 -14.42 -10.96 10.96
N HIS A 402 -13.61 -10.36 10.10
CA HIS A 402 -14.00 -9.92 8.75
C HIS A 402 -13.85 -11.01 7.69
N ARG A 403 -13.19 -12.14 8.01
CA ARG A 403 -12.82 -13.20 7.06
C ARG A 403 -12.94 -14.65 7.59
N PRO A 404 -13.96 -15.01 8.40
CA PRO A 404 -13.99 -16.26 9.17
C PRO A 404 -13.90 -17.53 8.33
N THR A 405 -14.34 -17.52 7.06
CA THR A 405 -14.20 -18.67 6.15
C THR A 405 -12.76 -19.15 5.99
N HIS A 406 -11.79 -18.24 5.96
CA HIS A 406 -10.37 -18.56 5.80
C HIS A 406 -9.76 -19.31 7.02
N TYR A 407 -10.44 -19.27 8.17
CA TYR A 407 -10.05 -20.01 9.37
C TYR A 407 -10.79 -21.33 9.47
N LEU A 408 -12.08 -21.38 9.09
CA LEU A 408 -12.87 -22.61 9.00
C LEU A 408 -12.35 -23.55 7.91
N GLU A 409 -11.88 -23.00 6.78
CA GLU A 409 -11.16 -23.77 5.75
C GLU A 409 -9.83 -24.37 6.27
N PHE A 410 -9.24 -23.80 7.32
CA PHE A 410 -7.99 -24.28 7.91
C PHE A 410 -8.23 -25.36 8.96
N SER A 411 -9.20 -25.19 9.87
CA SER A 411 -9.57 -26.23 10.84
C SER A 411 -10.01 -27.53 10.16
N ASN A 412 -10.74 -27.41 9.05
CA ASN A 412 -11.23 -28.56 8.30
C ASN A 412 -10.13 -29.28 7.48
N LEU A 413 -8.92 -28.69 7.38
CA LEU A 413 -7.73 -29.37 6.85
C LEU A 413 -7.00 -30.16 7.95
N GLU A 414 -6.94 -29.63 9.18
CA GLU A 414 -6.30 -30.31 10.31
C GLU A 414 -7.07 -31.56 10.76
N GLU A 415 -8.42 -31.58 10.68
CA GLU A 415 -9.21 -32.80 10.92
C GLU A 415 -8.88 -33.96 9.95
N GLY A 416 -8.38 -33.64 8.74
CA GLY A 416 -7.97 -34.62 7.75
C GLY A 416 -6.61 -35.28 8.01
N ASP A 417 -5.78 -34.68 8.88
CA ASP A 417 -4.39 -35.10 9.14
C ASP A 417 -4.28 -35.83 10.49
N THR A 418 -5.27 -36.68 10.81
CA THR A 418 -5.28 -37.61 11.95
C THR A 418 -4.35 -38.81 11.73
N ALA A 419 -3.09 -38.50 11.37
CA ALA A 419 -2.01 -39.46 11.15
C ALA A 419 -1.13 -39.62 12.41
N GLU A 420 -1.26 -40.80 13.01
CA GLU A 420 -0.49 -41.41 14.11
C GLU A 420 0.77 -40.67 14.63
N GLY A 421 0.79 -40.39 15.93
CA GLY A 421 2.02 -40.13 16.68
C GLY A 421 1.82 -39.46 18.03
N ASP A 422 1.97 -40.21 19.12
CA ASP A 422 2.20 -39.63 20.45
C ASP A 422 3.45 -38.75 20.37
N ARG A 423 3.27 -37.45 20.59
CA ARG A 423 4.36 -36.49 20.78
C ARG A 423 4.40 -36.12 22.24
N ASP A 424 5.32 -36.74 22.98
CA ASP A 424 5.61 -36.39 24.38
C ASP A 424 5.88 -34.88 24.49
N ASP A 425 4.98 -34.15 25.15
CA ASP A 425 5.19 -32.74 25.50
C ASP A 425 6.10 -32.66 26.73
N THR A 426 7.41 -32.70 26.49
CA THR A 426 8.43 -32.57 27.53
C THR A 426 8.61 -31.14 28.07
N PHE A 427 7.66 -30.23 27.83
CA PHE A 427 7.74 -28.82 28.26
C PHE A 427 6.46 -28.33 28.96
N SER A 428 6.01 -29.08 29.97
CA SER A 428 5.02 -28.66 30.98
C SER A 428 5.64 -28.39 32.36
#